data_AF-A0AA92HTA5-F1
#
_entry.id   AF-A0AA92HTA5-F1
#
_cell.length_a   1.000
_cell.length_b   1.000
_cell.length_c   1.000
_cell.angle_alpha   90.00
_cell.angle_beta   90.00
_cell.angle_gamma   90.00
#
_symmetry.space_group_name_H-M   'P 1'
#
loop_
_entity.id
_entity.type
_entity.pdbx_description
1 polymer ?
#
loop_
_entity_poly.entity_id
_entity_poly.type
_entity_poly.pdbx_seq_one_letter_code
_entity_poly.pdbx_strand_id
1 'polypeptide(L)'
;MATIQEALAAAVRHHQNGQIAVAARIYRRIIEIAPDQSDALHLMGLAVRRAGQGGAALRLLARALRLDPAMAEPRLNLGNMLRDFGAGQGAAAAYRSAIALRPGLTAAYESLGGLYRGQDRPAEAERAYRRAIRVDPMAAEGHNGLANVLQERDALDDAAAAYRRGLAIDPAHAAAWNNMGIALRGLGRPDAAMACHRRAVALDPYFAAGHSSFGLALQERGCLDEAARAHARAAAVDPGFAGGYANHGNARLNQNRLDEAIAGFRRAVAIDPAGPDARRNLGMALLVAGRFEEGWREYEWRLRCKDAPTHAAMPKPRWAGEPLDGRRILLHGEQGLGDALQFCRYVPLVAARGGRVILGLPAPLERVMAGLPGVERFVSGQLPTDAFDLHLPMLSLGEVFGTQMDTIPHRVPYLSAEPDLAARWGERLAGLARDG
;
A
#
# COMPACT_ATOMS: atom_id res chain seq x y z
N MET A 1 -2.85 -47.23 -38.45
CA MET A 1 -2.87 -45.76 -38.26
C MET A 1 -3.47 -45.50 -36.91
N ALA A 2 -2.87 -44.64 -36.08
CA ALA A 2 -3.47 -44.24 -34.81
C ALA A 2 -4.78 -43.47 -35.08
N THR A 3 -5.81 -43.71 -34.28
CA THR A 3 -7.08 -42.98 -34.39
C THR A 3 -6.92 -41.53 -33.93
N ILE A 4 -7.85 -40.63 -34.32
CA ILE A 4 -7.85 -39.24 -33.82
C ILE A 4 -7.89 -39.20 -32.30
N GLN A 5 -8.63 -40.11 -31.65
CA GLN A 5 -8.74 -40.20 -30.20
C GLN A 5 -7.41 -40.61 -29.53
N GLU A 6 -6.70 -41.58 -30.10
CA GLU A 6 -5.37 -41.99 -29.62
C GLU A 6 -4.34 -40.86 -29.78
N ALA A 7 -4.37 -40.16 -30.91
CA ALA A 7 -3.51 -39.00 -31.15
C ALA A 7 -3.82 -37.86 -30.18
N LEU A 8 -5.10 -37.59 -29.90
CA LEU A 8 -5.53 -36.57 -28.95
C LEU A 8 -5.07 -36.91 -27.53
N ALA A 9 -5.25 -38.16 -27.09
CA ALA A 9 -4.78 -38.62 -25.79
C ALA A 9 -3.25 -38.52 -25.65
N ALA A 10 -2.50 -38.85 -26.70
CA ALA A 10 -1.05 -38.66 -26.73
C ALA A 10 -0.65 -37.18 -26.61
N ALA A 11 -1.33 -36.30 -27.35
CA ALA A 11 -1.08 -34.86 -27.29
C ALA A 11 -1.38 -34.29 -25.89
N VAL A 12 -2.46 -34.73 -25.25
CA VAL A 12 -2.81 -34.35 -23.87
C VAL A 12 -1.71 -34.76 -22.89
N ARG A 13 -1.15 -35.97 -23.00
CA ARG A 13 -0.02 -36.39 -22.14
C ARG A 13 1.20 -35.50 -22.32
N HIS A 14 1.57 -35.19 -23.58
CA HIS A 14 2.66 -34.25 -23.85
C HIS A 14 2.38 -32.86 -23.27
N HIS A 15 1.13 -32.39 -23.35
CA HIS A 15 0.72 -31.11 -22.78
C HIS A 15 0.88 -31.11 -21.25
N GLN A 16 0.36 -32.14 -20.58
CA GLN A 16 0.44 -32.30 -19.12
C GLN A 16 1.89 -32.39 -18.64
N ASN A 17 2.77 -33.01 -19.43
CA ASN A 17 4.21 -33.10 -19.16
C ASN A 17 4.99 -31.83 -19.55
N GLY A 18 4.32 -30.73 -19.91
CA GLY A 18 4.96 -29.46 -20.27
C GLY A 18 5.59 -29.42 -21.67
N GLN A 19 5.50 -30.49 -22.45
CA GLN A 19 6.02 -30.59 -23.82
C GLN A 19 5.04 -29.91 -24.81
N ILE A 20 4.80 -28.61 -24.60
CA ILE A 20 3.76 -27.83 -25.29
C ILE A 20 3.97 -27.78 -26.80
N ALA A 21 5.21 -27.65 -27.27
CA ALA A 21 5.50 -27.62 -28.71
C ALA A 21 5.16 -28.95 -29.40
N VAL A 22 5.41 -30.08 -28.72
CA VAL A 22 5.08 -31.42 -29.23
C VAL A 22 3.56 -31.59 -29.28
N ALA A 23 2.86 -31.25 -28.20
CA ALA A 23 1.41 -31.30 -28.13
C ALA A 23 0.76 -30.43 -29.22
N ALA A 24 1.21 -29.19 -29.40
CA ALA A 24 0.71 -28.25 -30.41
C ALA A 24 0.84 -28.78 -31.84
N ARG A 25 1.94 -29.49 -32.17
CA ARG A 25 2.12 -30.11 -33.48
C ARG A 25 1.11 -31.24 -33.71
N ILE A 26 0.84 -32.06 -32.68
CA ILE A 26 -0.14 -33.14 -32.78
C ILE A 26 -1.56 -32.58 -32.89
N TYR A 27 -1.93 -31.58 -32.07
CA TYR A 27 -3.24 -30.93 -32.19
C TYR A 27 -3.44 -30.31 -33.58
N ARG A 28 -2.42 -29.64 -34.13
CA ARG A 28 -2.49 -29.09 -35.49
C ARG A 28 -2.78 -30.17 -36.53
N ARG A 29 -2.11 -31.32 -36.43
CA ARG A 29 -2.33 -32.43 -37.36
C ARG A 29 -3.74 -33.03 -37.21
N ILE A 30 -4.27 -33.09 -35.99
CA ILE A 30 -5.67 -33.50 -35.75
C ILE A 30 -6.62 -32.50 -36.42
N ILE A 31 -6.40 -31.18 -36.26
CA ILE A 31 -7.23 -30.13 -36.86
C ILE A 31 -7.15 -30.13 -38.40
N GLU A 32 -6.00 -30.49 -38.98
CA GLU A 32 -5.86 -30.65 -40.44
C GLU A 32 -6.71 -31.80 -40.99
N ILE A 33 -6.80 -32.92 -40.24
CA ILE A 33 -7.52 -34.12 -40.66
C ILE A 33 -9.01 -34.03 -40.31
N ALA A 34 -9.35 -33.43 -39.17
CA ALA A 34 -10.70 -33.25 -38.67
C ALA A 34 -10.88 -31.82 -38.12
N PRO A 35 -11.21 -30.85 -39.01
CA PRO A 35 -11.26 -29.43 -38.66
C PRO A 35 -12.36 -29.03 -37.67
N ASP A 36 -13.29 -29.92 -37.39
CA ASP A 36 -14.43 -29.78 -36.48
C ASP A 36 -14.20 -30.41 -35.10
N GLN A 37 -13.00 -30.96 -34.83
CA GLN A 37 -12.65 -31.53 -33.53
C GLN A 37 -12.49 -30.44 -32.45
N SER A 38 -13.57 -30.18 -31.71
CA SER A 38 -13.66 -29.14 -30.68
C SER A 38 -12.59 -29.23 -29.59
N ASP A 39 -12.28 -30.43 -29.09
CA ASP A 39 -11.25 -30.64 -28.07
C ASP A 39 -9.85 -30.29 -28.57
N ALA A 40 -9.52 -30.70 -29.81
CA ALA A 40 -8.23 -30.38 -30.41
C ALA A 40 -8.07 -28.86 -30.61
N LEU A 41 -9.14 -28.17 -31.02
CA LEU A 41 -9.18 -26.71 -31.14
C LEU A 41 -9.00 -26.01 -29.78
N HIS A 42 -9.70 -26.47 -28.74
CA HIS A 42 -9.56 -25.94 -27.38
C HIS A 42 -8.14 -26.11 -26.85
N LEU A 43 -7.60 -27.33 -26.89
CA LEU A 43 -6.29 -27.66 -26.35
C LEU A 43 -5.15 -27.01 -27.14
N MET A 44 -5.31 -26.88 -28.47
CA MET A 44 -4.42 -26.07 -29.29
C MET A 44 -4.44 -24.60 -28.84
N GLY A 45 -5.63 -24.04 -28.59
CA GLY A 45 -5.78 -22.69 -28.06
C GLY A 45 -5.01 -22.46 -26.76
N LEU A 46 -5.03 -23.41 -25.83
CA LEU A 46 -4.24 -23.33 -24.60
C LEU A 46 -2.73 -23.40 -24.88
N ALA A 47 -2.31 -24.26 -25.81
CA ALA A 47 -0.91 -24.40 -26.18
C ALA A 47 -0.33 -23.12 -26.83
N VAL A 48 -1.05 -22.52 -27.78
CA VAL A 48 -0.59 -21.25 -28.40
C VAL A 48 -0.70 -20.04 -27.45
N ARG A 49 -1.61 -20.05 -26.48
CA ARG A 49 -1.62 -19.03 -25.41
C ARG A 49 -0.33 -19.06 -24.60
N ARG A 50 0.15 -20.25 -24.22
CA ARG A 50 1.44 -20.42 -23.51
C ARG A 50 2.63 -19.94 -24.33
N ALA A 51 2.52 -19.95 -25.67
CA ALA A 51 3.52 -19.41 -26.58
C ALA A 51 3.38 -17.89 -26.85
N GLY A 52 2.55 -17.17 -26.08
CA GLY A 52 2.35 -15.73 -26.21
C GLY A 52 1.37 -15.29 -27.31
N GLN A 53 0.75 -16.23 -28.03
CA GLN A 53 -0.13 -15.91 -29.17
C GLN A 53 -1.61 -15.79 -28.73
N GLY A 54 -1.89 -14.86 -27.82
CA GLY A 54 -3.21 -14.70 -27.20
C GLY A 54 -4.38 -14.51 -28.18
N GLY A 55 -4.19 -13.72 -29.24
CA GLY A 55 -5.22 -13.50 -30.26
C GLY A 55 -5.55 -14.76 -31.08
N ALA A 56 -4.54 -15.59 -31.39
CA ALA A 56 -4.75 -16.87 -32.07
C ALA A 56 -5.47 -17.87 -31.17
N ALA A 57 -5.07 -17.94 -29.90
CA ALA A 57 -5.72 -18.76 -28.88
C ALA A 57 -7.21 -18.43 -28.71
N LEU A 58 -7.56 -17.14 -28.70
CA LEU A 58 -8.95 -16.70 -28.57
C LEU A 58 -9.81 -17.15 -29.77
N ARG A 59 -9.28 -17.06 -30.99
CA ARG A 59 -9.97 -17.53 -32.21
C ARG A 59 -10.20 -19.04 -32.20
N LEU A 60 -9.22 -19.81 -31.73
CA LEU A 60 -9.33 -21.27 -31.60
C LEU A 60 -10.38 -21.68 -30.57
N LEU A 61 -10.38 -21.05 -29.38
CA LEU A 61 -11.39 -21.29 -28.36
C LEU A 61 -12.79 -20.89 -28.82
N ALA A 62 -12.94 -19.73 -29.47
CA ALA A 62 -14.21 -19.30 -30.02
C ALA A 62 -14.73 -20.26 -31.11
N ARG A 63 -13.84 -20.83 -31.93
CA ARG A 63 -14.19 -21.85 -32.91
C ARG A 63 -14.63 -23.14 -32.24
N ALA A 64 -13.89 -23.62 -31.24
CA ALA A 64 -14.24 -24.81 -30.46
C ALA A 64 -15.64 -24.67 -29.84
N LEU A 65 -15.95 -23.51 -29.25
CA LEU A 65 -17.25 -23.23 -28.64
C LEU A 65 -18.41 -23.03 -29.63
N ARG A 66 -18.14 -22.64 -30.88
CA ARG A 66 -19.15 -22.63 -31.94
C ARG A 66 -19.52 -24.03 -32.40
N LEU A 67 -18.55 -24.94 -32.42
CA LEU A 67 -18.73 -26.33 -32.84
C LEU A 67 -19.39 -27.15 -31.73
N ASP A 68 -18.94 -26.97 -30.49
CA ASP A 68 -19.57 -27.57 -29.32
C ASP A 68 -19.83 -26.51 -28.22
N PRO A 69 -21.07 -25.97 -28.18
CA PRO A 69 -21.50 -25.07 -27.12
C PRO A 69 -21.77 -25.76 -25.78
N ALA A 70 -21.59 -27.06 -25.58
CA ALA A 70 -21.82 -27.71 -24.28
C ALA A 70 -20.56 -27.83 -23.40
N MET A 71 -19.39 -27.46 -23.91
CA MET A 71 -18.13 -27.62 -23.17
C MET A 71 -17.94 -26.54 -22.08
N ALA A 72 -17.70 -26.97 -20.84
CA ALA A 72 -17.51 -26.08 -19.70
C ALA A 72 -16.06 -25.57 -19.54
N GLU A 73 -15.04 -26.42 -19.69
CA GLU A 73 -13.62 -26.04 -19.58
C GLU A 73 -13.20 -24.98 -20.61
N PRO A 74 -13.60 -25.05 -21.89
CA PRO A 74 -13.27 -24.02 -22.86
C PRO A 74 -13.90 -22.68 -22.54
N ARG A 75 -15.06 -22.64 -21.86
CA ARG A 75 -15.67 -21.40 -21.35
C ARG A 75 -14.93 -20.82 -20.17
N LEU A 76 -14.51 -21.65 -19.22
CA LEU A 76 -13.62 -21.22 -18.14
C LEU A 76 -12.36 -20.57 -18.71
N ASN A 77 -11.73 -21.23 -19.68
CA ASN A 77 -10.51 -20.73 -20.31
C ASN A 77 -10.74 -19.49 -21.16
N LEU A 78 -11.89 -19.38 -21.85
CA LEU A 78 -12.31 -18.14 -22.51
C LEU A 78 -12.44 -17.01 -21.49
N GLY A 79 -13.07 -17.27 -20.34
CA GLY A 79 -13.21 -16.27 -19.27
C GLY A 79 -11.86 -15.78 -18.75
N ASN A 80 -10.92 -16.70 -18.52
CA ASN A 80 -9.56 -16.37 -18.12
C ASN A 80 -8.88 -15.45 -19.14
N MET A 81 -8.98 -15.78 -20.43
CA MET A 81 -8.40 -14.95 -21.49
C MET A 81 -9.07 -13.58 -21.61
N LEU A 82 -10.40 -13.52 -21.52
CA LEU A 82 -11.13 -12.24 -21.54
C LEU A 82 -10.72 -11.35 -20.36
N ARG A 83 -10.53 -11.92 -19.17
CA ARG A 83 -9.99 -11.20 -18.01
C ARG A 83 -8.59 -10.66 -18.30
N ASP A 84 -7.70 -11.49 -18.85
CA ASP A 84 -6.32 -11.09 -19.18
C ASP A 84 -6.30 -9.94 -20.22
N PHE A 85 -7.31 -9.84 -21.10
CA PHE A 85 -7.51 -8.73 -22.03
C PHE A 85 -8.31 -7.52 -21.48
N GLY A 86 -8.66 -7.52 -20.18
CA GLY A 86 -9.44 -6.44 -19.55
C GLY A 86 -10.94 -6.47 -19.87
N ALA A 87 -11.44 -7.47 -20.60
CA ALA A 87 -12.85 -7.64 -20.93
C ALA A 87 -13.65 -8.29 -19.77
N GLY A 88 -13.71 -7.60 -18.64
CA GLY A 88 -14.23 -8.13 -17.37
C GLY A 88 -15.69 -8.61 -17.42
N GLN A 89 -16.58 -7.93 -18.13
CA GLN A 89 -17.97 -8.39 -18.26
C GLN A 89 -18.08 -9.69 -19.06
N GLY A 90 -17.33 -9.79 -20.17
CA GLY A 90 -17.24 -11.01 -20.97
C GLY A 90 -16.66 -12.18 -20.18
N ALA A 91 -15.64 -11.92 -19.37
CA ALA A 91 -15.04 -12.92 -18.49
C ALA A 91 -16.07 -13.48 -17.48
N ALA A 92 -16.81 -12.60 -16.81
CA ALA A 92 -17.85 -13.01 -15.86
C ALA A 92 -18.96 -13.84 -16.54
N ALA A 93 -19.40 -13.44 -17.73
CA ALA A 93 -20.38 -14.21 -18.51
C ALA A 93 -19.86 -15.61 -18.89
N ALA A 94 -18.60 -15.71 -19.32
CA ALA A 94 -17.98 -16.97 -19.67
C ALA A 94 -17.88 -17.91 -18.45
N TYR A 95 -17.46 -17.40 -17.27
CA TYR A 95 -17.43 -18.19 -16.04
C TYR A 95 -18.82 -18.66 -15.60
N ARG A 96 -19.83 -17.77 -15.62
CA ARG A 96 -21.21 -18.16 -15.29
C ARG A 96 -21.75 -19.23 -16.25
N SER A 97 -21.41 -19.13 -17.53
CA SER A 97 -21.79 -20.14 -18.52
C SER A 97 -21.09 -21.47 -18.28
N ALA A 98 -19.80 -21.47 -17.89
CA ALA A 98 -19.09 -22.67 -17.47
C ALA A 98 -19.75 -23.33 -16.25
N ILE A 99 -20.12 -22.53 -15.25
CA ILE A 99 -20.83 -22.96 -14.04
C ILE A 99 -22.21 -23.54 -14.37
N ALA A 100 -22.95 -22.93 -15.30
CA ALA A 100 -24.27 -23.41 -15.70
C ALA A 100 -24.21 -24.79 -16.37
N LEU A 101 -23.18 -25.04 -17.17
CA LEU A 101 -22.95 -26.33 -17.81
C LEU A 101 -22.38 -27.38 -16.85
N ARG A 102 -21.52 -26.96 -15.91
CA ARG A 102 -20.98 -27.85 -14.89
C ARG A 102 -20.94 -27.14 -13.52
N PRO A 103 -22.00 -27.30 -12.71
CA PRO A 103 -22.06 -26.71 -11.37
C PRO A 103 -20.99 -27.22 -10.40
N GLY A 104 -20.33 -28.34 -10.71
CA GLY A 104 -19.20 -28.90 -9.96
C GLY A 104 -17.82 -28.34 -10.35
N LEU A 105 -17.74 -27.38 -11.27
CA LEU A 105 -16.46 -26.82 -11.73
C LEU A 105 -15.91 -25.75 -10.76
N THR A 106 -15.25 -26.19 -9.69
CA THR A 106 -14.66 -25.33 -8.63
C THR A 106 -13.86 -24.15 -9.19
N ALA A 107 -12.96 -24.42 -10.14
CA ALA A 107 -12.08 -23.40 -10.74
C ALA A 107 -12.84 -22.24 -11.40
N ALA A 108 -14.08 -22.46 -11.87
CA ALA A 108 -14.90 -21.39 -12.43
C ALA A 108 -15.47 -20.46 -11.34
N TYR A 109 -15.78 -20.98 -10.16
CA TYR A 109 -16.16 -20.15 -9.02
C TYR A 109 -14.96 -19.36 -8.46
N GLU A 110 -13.79 -19.98 -8.37
CA GLU A 110 -12.54 -19.30 -7.94
C GLU A 110 -12.17 -18.17 -8.90
N SER A 111 -12.19 -18.44 -10.21
CA SER A 111 -11.88 -17.45 -11.24
C SER A 111 -12.90 -16.30 -11.25
N LEU A 112 -14.17 -16.60 -10.99
CA LEU A 112 -15.22 -15.58 -10.84
C LEU A 112 -15.03 -14.74 -9.57
N GLY A 113 -14.64 -15.38 -8.46
CA GLY A 113 -14.32 -14.69 -7.21
C GLY A 113 -13.13 -13.74 -7.35
N GLY A 114 -12.05 -14.19 -7.98
CA GLY A 114 -10.88 -13.37 -8.26
C GLY A 114 -11.18 -12.18 -9.17
N LEU A 115 -12.03 -12.40 -10.18
CA LEU A 115 -12.50 -11.33 -11.06
C LEU A 115 -13.31 -10.27 -10.29
N TYR A 116 -14.27 -10.68 -9.45
CA TYR A 116 -15.07 -9.74 -8.68
C TYR A 116 -14.25 -8.98 -7.64
N ARG A 117 -13.29 -9.65 -6.97
CA ARG A 117 -12.36 -8.97 -6.06
C ARG A 117 -11.56 -7.89 -6.80
N GLY A 118 -11.02 -8.21 -7.98
CA GLY A 118 -10.31 -7.23 -8.82
C GLY A 118 -11.17 -6.09 -9.37
N GLN A 119 -12.51 -6.21 -9.29
CA GLN A 119 -13.47 -5.17 -9.65
C GLN A 119 -14.01 -4.40 -8.44
N ASP A 120 -13.41 -4.57 -7.26
CA ASP A 120 -13.88 -4.00 -5.99
C ASP A 120 -15.34 -4.37 -5.66
N ARG A 121 -15.70 -5.64 -5.93
CA ARG A 121 -17.01 -6.24 -5.65
C ARG A 121 -16.89 -7.34 -4.59
N PRO A 122 -16.58 -6.99 -3.33
CA PRO A 122 -16.19 -7.96 -2.31
C PRO A 122 -17.33 -8.92 -1.93
N ALA A 123 -18.59 -8.46 -1.96
CA ALA A 123 -19.74 -9.31 -1.63
C ALA A 123 -19.94 -10.43 -2.66
N GLU A 124 -19.83 -10.13 -3.95
CA GLU A 124 -19.90 -11.16 -4.99
C GLU A 124 -18.68 -12.07 -4.99
N ALA A 125 -17.47 -11.53 -4.71
CA ALA A 125 -16.26 -12.30 -4.58
C ALA A 125 -16.37 -13.34 -3.46
N GLU A 126 -16.80 -12.90 -2.27
CA GLU A 126 -17.03 -13.77 -1.11
C GLU A 126 -18.04 -14.89 -1.43
N ARG A 127 -19.17 -14.55 -2.06
CA ARG A 127 -20.19 -15.54 -2.46
C ARG A 127 -19.63 -16.59 -3.42
N ALA A 128 -18.80 -16.16 -4.37
CA ALA A 128 -18.17 -17.05 -5.35
C ALA A 128 -17.18 -18.00 -4.66
N TYR A 129 -16.28 -17.50 -3.81
CA TYR A 129 -15.32 -18.34 -3.07
C TYR A 129 -16.01 -19.30 -2.09
N ARG A 130 -17.03 -18.85 -1.35
CA ARG A 130 -17.84 -19.74 -0.50
C ARG A 130 -18.56 -20.82 -1.33
N ARG A 131 -18.92 -20.53 -2.59
CA ARG A 131 -19.48 -21.56 -3.48
C ARG A 131 -18.40 -22.52 -3.97
N ALA A 132 -17.19 -22.05 -4.31
CA ALA A 132 -16.05 -22.91 -4.63
C ALA A 132 -15.79 -23.92 -3.49
N ILE A 133 -15.66 -23.44 -2.25
CA ILE A 133 -15.42 -24.26 -1.05
C ILE A 133 -16.56 -25.27 -0.78
N ARG A 134 -17.81 -24.92 -1.09
CA ARG A 134 -18.94 -25.86 -0.94
C ARG A 134 -18.93 -26.97 -1.99
N VAL A 135 -18.46 -26.65 -3.20
CA VAL A 135 -18.33 -27.63 -4.29
C VAL A 135 -17.15 -28.54 -4.04
N ASP A 136 -16.03 -27.97 -3.60
CA ASP A 136 -14.83 -28.71 -3.24
C ASP A 136 -14.22 -28.11 -1.94
N PRO A 137 -14.41 -28.78 -0.80
CA PRO A 137 -13.82 -28.35 0.47
C PRO A 137 -12.28 -28.32 0.47
N MET A 138 -11.64 -29.05 -0.44
CA MET A 138 -10.18 -29.13 -0.62
C MET A 138 -9.65 -28.09 -1.63
N ALA A 139 -10.48 -27.11 -2.01
CA ALA A 139 -10.08 -26.00 -2.86
C ALA A 139 -9.22 -24.97 -2.08
N ALA A 140 -7.89 -25.17 -2.07
CA ALA A 140 -6.96 -24.26 -1.38
C ALA A 140 -7.08 -22.80 -1.87
N GLU A 141 -7.19 -22.60 -3.18
CA GLU A 141 -7.36 -21.26 -3.79
C GLU A 141 -8.70 -20.63 -3.37
N GLY A 142 -9.78 -21.41 -3.29
CA GLY A 142 -11.05 -20.98 -2.71
C GLY A 142 -10.93 -20.44 -1.29
N HIS A 143 -10.20 -21.13 -0.40
CA HIS A 143 -9.96 -20.66 0.98
C HIS A 143 -9.07 -19.42 1.04
N ASN A 144 -7.99 -19.38 0.26
CA ASN A 144 -7.08 -18.23 0.19
C ASN A 144 -7.78 -16.99 -0.38
N GLY A 145 -8.56 -17.17 -1.45
CA GLY A 145 -9.36 -16.12 -2.07
C GLY A 145 -10.41 -15.56 -1.11
N LEU A 146 -11.11 -16.42 -0.36
CA LEU A 146 -12.03 -16.00 0.70
C LEU A 146 -11.29 -15.21 1.79
N ALA A 147 -10.13 -15.68 2.23
CA ALA A 147 -9.32 -15.01 3.25
C ALA A 147 -8.87 -13.61 2.82
N ASN A 148 -8.45 -13.44 1.57
CA ASN A 148 -8.09 -12.13 1.01
C ASN A 148 -9.28 -11.14 1.09
N VAL A 149 -10.47 -11.58 0.68
CA VAL A 149 -11.69 -10.74 0.73
C VAL A 149 -12.08 -10.38 2.16
N LEU A 150 -11.98 -11.33 3.10
CA LEU A 150 -12.26 -11.08 4.52
C LEU A 150 -11.27 -10.07 5.12
N GLN A 151 -9.99 -10.18 4.76
CA GLN A 151 -8.96 -9.25 5.21
C GLN A 151 -9.20 -7.83 4.67
N GLU A 152 -9.59 -7.68 3.40
CA GLU A 152 -9.96 -6.39 2.80
C GLU A 152 -11.16 -5.72 3.48
N ARG A 153 -12.02 -6.52 4.11
CA ARG A 153 -13.17 -6.08 4.91
C ARG A 153 -12.86 -5.93 6.40
N ASP A 154 -11.60 -6.03 6.79
CA ASP A 154 -11.13 -5.96 8.18
C ASP A 154 -11.68 -7.06 9.12
N ALA A 155 -12.22 -8.15 8.55
CA ALA A 155 -12.64 -9.33 9.30
C ALA A 155 -11.43 -10.27 9.57
N LEU A 156 -10.47 -9.76 10.34
CA LEU A 156 -9.12 -10.36 10.44
C LEU A 156 -9.11 -11.76 11.06
N ASP A 157 -9.94 -12.05 12.07
CA ASP A 157 -10.04 -13.39 12.67
C ASP A 157 -10.53 -14.44 11.67
N ASP A 158 -11.58 -14.12 10.93
CA ASP A 158 -12.14 -14.99 9.88
C ASP A 158 -11.14 -15.17 8.73
N ALA A 159 -10.43 -14.11 8.35
CA ALA A 159 -9.38 -14.17 7.34
C ALA A 159 -8.25 -15.13 7.78
N ALA A 160 -7.74 -14.99 9.01
CA ALA A 160 -6.71 -15.88 9.55
C ALA A 160 -7.17 -17.35 9.63
N ALA A 161 -8.45 -17.60 9.96
CA ALA A 161 -9.04 -18.94 9.94
C ALA A 161 -9.15 -19.51 8.52
N ALA A 162 -9.54 -18.71 7.54
CA ALA A 162 -9.60 -19.11 6.13
C ALA A 162 -8.21 -19.40 5.54
N TYR A 163 -7.20 -18.55 5.79
CA TYR A 163 -5.82 -18.84 5.40
C TYR A 163 -5.32 -20.14 6.01
N ARG A 164 -5.59 -20.39 7.30
CA ARG A 164 -5.18 -21.64 7.96
C ARG A 164 -5.77 -22.87 7.28
N ARG A 165 -7.02 -22.81 6.83
CA ARG A 165 -7.65 -23.90 6.06
C ARG A 165 -7.01 -24.08 4.68
N GLY A 166 -6.77 -22.99 3.96
CA GLY A 166 -6.07 -23.04 2.67
C GLY A 166 -4.66 -23.61 2.78
N LEU A 167 -3.90 -23.17 3.79
CA LEU A 167 -2.53 -23.62 4.08
C LEU A 167 -2.45 -25.04 4.63
N ALA A 168 -3.52 -25.57 5.24
CA ALA A 168 -3.60 -26.98 5.62
C ALA A 168 -3.70 -27.90 4.38
N ILE A 169 -4.23 -27.38 3.28
CA ILE A 169 -4.37 -28.09 2.00
C ILE A 169 -3.10 -27.88 1.15
N ASP A 170 -2.66 -26.63 1.01
CA ASP A 170 -1.43 -26.25 0.29
C ASP A 170 -0.45 -25.52 1.23
N PRO A 171 0.40 -26.26 1.96
CA PRO A 171 1.36 -25.67 2.90
C PRO A 171 2.53 -24.95 2.21
N ALA A 172 2.67 -25.07 0.89
CA ALA A 172 3.75 -24.45 0.11
C ALA A 172 3.38 -23.05 -0.43
N HIS A 173 2.15 -22.59 -0.18
CA HIS A 173 1.66 -21.31 -0.70
C HIS A 173 2.25 -20.09 0.04
N ALA A 174 3.40 -19.59 -0.41
CA ALA A 174 4.15 -18.51 0.25
C ALA A 174 3.33 -17.21 0.46
N ALA A 175 2.53 -16.81 -0.53
CA ALA A 175 1.71 -15.59 -0.44
C ALA A 175 0.63 -15.66 0.67
N ALA A 176 0.06 -16.84 0.91
CA ALA A 176 -0.98 -17.06 1.91
C ALA A 176 -0.36 -17.08 3.31
N TRP A 177 0.84 -17.66 3.47
CA TRP A 177 1.62 -17.49 4.70
C TRP A 177 1.88 -16.02 5.00
N ASN A 178 2.31 -15.24 4.01
CA ASN A 178 2.55 -13.81 4.21
C ASN A 178 1.28 -13.05 4.59
N ASN A 179 0.18 -13.27 3.86
CA ASN A 179 -1.07 -12.56 4.13
C ASN A 179 -1.68 -12.98 5.48
N MET A 180 -1.58 -14.26 5.86
CA MET A 180 -1.94 -14.70 7.21
C MET A 180 -1.10 -13.97 8.27
N GLY A 181 0.19 -13.75 8.02
CA GLY A 181 1.05 -12.95 8.89
C GLY A 181 0.58 -11.51 9.03
N ILE A 182 0.14 -10.88 7.93
CA ILE A 182 -0.45 -9.53 7.95
C ILE A 182 -1.72 -9.48 8.82
N ALA A 183 -2.66 -10.42 8.61
CA ALA A 183 -3.87 -10.51 9.43
C ALA A 183 -3.56 -10.70 10.92
N LEU A 184 -2.63 -11.60 11.26
CA LEU A 184 -2.24 -11.87 12.65
C LEU A 184 -1.56 -10.67 13.31
N ARG A 185 -0.80 -9.87 12.56
CA ARG A 185 -0.21 -8.63 13.07
C ARG A 185 -1.30 -7.61 13.41
N GLY A 186 -2.31 -7.44 12.53
CA GLY A 186 -3.47 -6.58 12.79
C GLY A 186 -4.30 -7.02 14.00
N LEU A 187 -4.35 -8.33 14.30
CA LEU A 187 -4.96 -8.89 15.50
C LEU A 187 -4.10 -8.74 16.77
N GLY A 188 -2.95 -8.07 16.71
CA GLY A 188 -2.05 -7.93 17.87
C GLY A 188 -1.36 -9.24 18.26
N ARG A 189 -1.12 -10.16 17.31
CA ARG A 189 -0.43 -11.45 17.54
C ARG A 189 0.94 -11.48 16.82
N PRO A 190 1.91 -10.63 17.21
CA PRO A 190 3.16 -10.42 16.49
C PRO A 190 4.06 -11.65 16.46
N ASP A 191 3.98 -12.55 17.44
CA ASP A 191 4.73 -13.81 17.45
C ASP A 191 4.29 -14.78 16.37
N ALA A 192 2.98 -14.95 16.22
CA ALA A 192 2.43 -15.80 15.17
C ALA A 192 2.68 -15.17 13.79
N ALA A 193 2.54 -13.85 13.66
CA ALA A 193 2.84 -13.13 12.42
C ALA A 193 4.28 -13.33 11.96
N MET A 194 5.24 -13.21 12.88
CA MET A 194 6.67 -13.43 12.61
C MET A 194 6.93 -14.84 12.06
N ALA A 195 6.33 -15.87 12.65
CA ALA A 195 6.47 -17.25 12.17
C ALA A 195 5.92 -17.42 10.75
N CYS A 196 4.76 -16.82 10.46
CA CYS A 196 4.16 -16.81 9.13
C CYS A 196 5.05 -16.13 8.08
N HIS A 197 5.56 -14.92 8.36
CA HIS A 197 6.45 -14.20 7.45
C HIS A 197 7.76 -14.96 7.19
N ARG A 198 8.36 -15.54 8.25
CA ARG A 198 9.55 -16.39 8.12
C ARG A 198 9.29 -17.60 7.22
N ARG A 199 8.12 -18.24 7.37
CA ARG A 199 7.73 -19.38 6.53
C ARG A 199 7.55 -18.96 5.07
N ALA A 200 6.93 -17.81 4.82
CA ALA A 200 6.73 -17.28 3.47
C ALA A 200 8.06 -17.08 2.72
N VAL A 201 9.04 -16.42 3.33
CA VAL A 201 10.35 -16.17 2.69
C VAL A 201 11.23 -17.41 2.58
N ALA A 202 11.00 -18.42 3.43
CA ALA A 202 11.66 -19.72 3.32
C ALA A 202 11.10 -20.56 2.16
N LEU A 203 9.80 -20.47 1.88
CA LEU A 203 9.14 -21.14 0.76
C LEU A 203 9.46 -20.47 -0.58
N ASP A 204 9.49 -19.14 -0.60
CA ASP A 204 9.87 -18.36 -1.78
C ASP A 204 10.91 -17.28 -1.44
N PRO A 205 12.21 -17.58 -1.63
CA PRO A 205 13.29 -16.62 -1.42
C PRO A 205 13.28 -15.40 -2.36
N TYR A 206 12.47 -15.43 -3.42
CA TYR A 206 12.30 -14.36 -4.41
C TYR A 206 10.97 -13.61 -4.23
N PHE A 207 10.33 -13.74 -3.08
CA PHE A 207 9.12 -13.00 -2.76
C PHE A 207 9.45 -11.65 -2.10
N ALA A 208 9.60 -10.59 -2.90
CA ALA A 208 9.97 -9.26 -2.41
C ALA A 208 9.04 -8.71 -1.31
N ALA A 209 7.72 -8.81 -1.51
CA ALA A 209 6.73 -8.37 -0.52
C ALA A 209 6.78 -9.20 0.78
N GLY A 210 7.11 -10.48 0.69
CA GLY A 210 7.35 -11.35 1.84
C GLY A 210 8.55 -10.89 2.68
N HIS A 211 9.68 -10.58 2.03
CA HIS A 211 10.86 -10.03 2.72
C HIS A 211 10.59 -8.68 3.38
N SER A 212 9.83 -7.80 2.72
CA SER A 212 9.45 -6.51 3.32
C SER A 212 8.52 -6.68 4.53
N SER A 213 7.53 -7.56 4.45
CA SER A 213 6.64 -7.85 5.58
C SER A 213 7.39 -8.48 6.76
N PHE A 214 8.34 -9.38 6.47
CA PHE A 214 9.23 -9.95 7.48
C PHE A 214 10.12 -8.89 8.14
N GLY A 215 10.69 -7.98 7.34
CA GLY A 215 11.47 -6.86 7.84
C GLY A 215 10.67 -5.94 8.75
N LEU A 216 9.41 -5.60 8.41
CA LEU A 216 8.53 -4.80 9.26
C LEU A 216 8.29 -5.49 10.62
N ALA A 217 7.98 -6.79 10.61
CA ALA A 217 7.78 -7.55 11.85
C ALA A 217 9.05 -7.58 12.72
N LEU A 218 10.24 -7.59 12.11
CA LEU A 218 11.52 -7.51 12.83
C LEU A 218 11.77 -6.12 13.43
N GLN A 219 11.35 -5.03 12.76
CA GLN A 219 11.45 -3.68 13.31
C GLN A 219 10.57 -3.51 14.54
N GLU A 220 9.34 -4.03 14.51
CA GLU A 220 8.41 -3.98 15.66
C GLU A 220 8.98 -4.69 16.91
N ARG A 221 9.88 -5.67 16.70
CA ARG A 221 10.62 -6.35 17.78
C ARG A 221 11.91 -5.66 18.22
N GLY A 222 12.29 -4.57 17.55
CA GLY A 222 13.58 -3.91 17.77
C GLY A 222 14.79 -4.61 17.15
N CYS A 223 14.59 -5.65 16.33
CA CYS A 223 15.66 -6.37 15.63
C CYS A 223 16.12 -5.60 14.37
N LEU A 224 16.62 -4.37 14.55
CA LEU A 224 16.86 -3.41 13.47
C LEU A 224 17.84 -3.92 12.40
N ASP A 225 18.90 -4.63 12.79
CA ASP A 225 19.89 -5.19 11.84
C ASP A 225 19.30 -6.26 10.93
N GLU A 226 18.47 -7.15 11.50
CA GLU A 226 17.78 -8.19 10.73
C GLU A 226 16.72 -7.57 9.82
N ALA A 227 15.98 -6.59 10.32
CA ALA A 227 15.02 -5.85 9.52
C ALA A 227 15.67 -5.18 8.31
N ALA A 228 16.80 -4.48 8.51
CA ALA A 228 17.52 -3.84 7.42
C ALA A 228 17.99 -4.87 6.37
N ARG A 229 18.47 -6.06 6.80
CA ARG A 229 18.82 -7.14 5.87
C ARG A 229 17.61 -7.67 5.08
N ALA A 230 16.47 -7.86 5.74
CA ALA A 230 15.25 -8.31 5.09
C ALA A 230 14.75 -7.30 4.05
N HIS A 231 14.71 -6.01 4.38
CA HIS A 231 14.32 -4.95 3.44
C HIS A 231 15.31 -4.80 2.28
N ALA A 232 16.62 -4.91 2.54
CA ALA A 232 17.63 -4.93 1.48
C ALA A 232 17.44 -6.14 0.55
N ARG A 233 17.03 -7.31 1.08
CA ARG A 233 16.70 -8.47 0.26
C ARG A 233 15.46 -8.23 -0.60
N ALA A 234 14.42 -7.58 -0.05
CA ALA A 234 13.23 -7.20 -0.82
C ALA A 234 13.60 -6.33 -2.04
N ALA A 235 14.44 -5.30 -1.82
CA ALA A 235 14.91 -4.41 -2.88
C ALA A 235 15.84 -5.11 -3.90
N ALA A 236 16.63 -6.10 -3.46
CA ALA A 236 17.49 -6.88 -4.37
C ALA A 236 16.70 -7.86 -5.24
N VAL A 237 15.63 -8.43 -4.69
CA VAL A 237 14.73 -9.36 -5.40
C VAL A 237 13.88 -8.61 -6.44
N ASP A 238 13.35 -7.44 -6.07
CA ASP A 238 12.61 -6.58 -6.99
C ASP A 238 13.16 -5.14 -6.93
N PRO A 239 14.08 -4.77 -7.85
CA PRO A 239 14.62 -3.42 -7.95
C PRO A 239 13.59 -2.33 -8.32
N GLY A 240 12.37 -2.71 -8.71
CA GLY A 240 11.23 -1.83 -8.96
C GLY A 240 10.27 -1.71 -7.76
N PHE A 241 10.57 -2.35 -6.64
CA PHE A 241 9.70 -2.30 -5.46
C PHE A 241 10.01 -1.10 -4.56
N ALA A 242 9.34 0.03 -4.80
CA ALA A 242 9.52 1.28 -4.04
C ALA A 242 9.40 1.07 -2.51
N GLY A 243 8.41 0.28 -2.07
CA GLY A 243 8.18 -0.02 -0.65
C GLY A 243 9.37 -0.72 0.03
N GLY A 244 10.10 -1.58 -0.69
CA GLY A 244 11.31 -2.23 -0.17
C GLY A 244 12.42 -1.22 0.14
N TYR A 245 12.66 -0.27 -0.76
CA TYR A 245 13.64 0.80 -0.55
C TYR A 245 13.23 1.77 0.56
N ALA A 246 11.96 2.16 0.64
CA ALA A 246 11.46 3.03 1.70
C ALA A 246 11.59 2.37 3.08
N ASN A 247 11.22 1.10 3.21
CA ASN A 247 11.34 0.38 4.47
C ASN A 247 12.80 0.13 4.86
N HIS A 248 13.68 -0.15 3.89
CA HIS A 248 15.12 -0.21 4.15
C HIS A 248 15.65 1.15 4.65
N GLY A 249 15.21 2.26 4.04
CA GLY A 249 15.56 3.61 4.46
C GLY A 249 15.13 3.90 5.91
N ASN A 250 13.90 3.54 6.28
CA ASN A 250 13.40 3.65 7.66
C ASN A 250 14.22 2.81 8.65
N ALA A 251 14.57 1.57 8.29
CA ALA A 251 15.41 0.74 9.15
C ALA A 251 16.81 1.34 9.36
N ARG A 252 17.41 1.93 8.31
CA ARG A 252 18.70 2.64 8.40
C ARG A 252 18.60 3.92 9.22
N LEU A 253 17.50 4.65 9.12
CA LEU A 253 17.25 5.84 9.94
C LEU A 253 17.20 5.46 11.42
N ASN A 254 16.49 4.39 11.78
CA ASN A 254 16.43 3.88 13.16
C ASN A 254 17.80 3.38 13.69
N GLN A 255 18.73 3.04 12.81
CA GLN A 255 20.12 2.71 13.13
C GLN A 255 21.04 3.94 13.15
N ASN A 256 20.50 5.15 13.01
CA ASN A 256 21.24 6.41 12.87
C ASN A 256 22.20 6.43 11.64
N ARG A 257 21.90 5.65 10.60
CA ARG A 257 22.65 5.60 9.33
C ARG A 257 21.99 6.53 8.30
N LEU A 258 22.06 7.83 8.57
CA LEU A 258 21.32 8.87 7.84
C LEU A 258 21.57 8.88 6.33
N ASP A 259 22.82 8.79 5.88
CA ASP A 259 23.15 8.84 4.44
C ASP A 259 22.55 7.65 3.67
N GLU A 260 22.55 6.46 4.27
CA GLU A 260 21.94 5.27 3.67
C GLU A 260 20.42 5.34 3.68
N ALA A 261 19.84 5.94 4.72
CA ALA A 261 18.41 6.20 4.76
C ALA A 261 17.99 7.11 3.61
N ILE A 262 18.70 8.24 3.43
CA ILE A 262 18.47 9.20 2.34
C ILE A 262 18.63 8.52 0.97
N ALA A 263 19.67 7.69 0.78
CA ALA A 263 19.87 6.96 -0.47
C ALA A 263 18.71 6.00 -0.77
N GLY A 264 18.22 5.27 0.25
CA GLY A 264 17.07 4.39 0.15
C GLY A 264 15.79 5.16 -0.23
N PHE A 265 15.48 6.26 0.47
CA PHE A 265 14.31 7.07 0.16
C PHE A 265 14.38 7.70 -1.23
N ARG A 266 15.53 8.23 -1.65
CA ARG A 266 15.72 8.73 -3.02
C ARG A 266 15.44 7.67 -4.07
N ARG A 267 15.85 6.42 -3.83
CA ARG A 267 15.55 5.32 -4.75
C ARG A 267 14.05 4.99 -4.77
N ALA A 268 13.38 5.00 -3.62
CA ALA A 268 11.92 4.83 -3.55
C ALA A 268 11.18 5.93 -4.33
N VAL A 269 11.58 7.20 -4.15
CA VAL A 269 11.01 8.36 -4.88
C VAL A 269 11.31 8.30 -6.37
N ALA A 270 12.47 7.77 -6.79
CA ALA A 270 12.77 7.59 -8.22
C ALA A 270 11.88 6.53 -8.89
N ILE A 271 11.47 5.49 -8.13
CA ILE A 271 10.59 4.43 -8.62
C ILE A 271 9.13 4.88 -8.63
N ASP A 272 8.69 5.55 -7.56
CA ASP A 272 7.35 6.14 -7.45
C ASP A 272 7.45 7.64 -7.11
N PRO A 273 7.57 8.52 -8.13
CA PRO A 273 7.70 9.96 -7.92
C PRO A 273 6.44 10.60 -7.35
N ALA A 274 5.28 9.94 -7.40
CA ALA A 274 4.00 10.44 -6.91
C ALA A 274 3.67 9.92 -5.51
N GLY A 275 4.42 8.95 -4.98
CA GLY A 275 4.24 8.38 -3.65
C GLY A 275 4.58 9.38 -2.53
N PRO A 276 3.59 9.87 -1.75
CA PRO A 276 3.81 10.92 -0.77
C PRO A 276 4.61 10.45 0.46
N ASP A 277 4.45 9.18 0.88
CA ASP A 277 5.10 8.64 2.07
C ASP A 277 6.62 8.59 1.95
N ALA A 278 7.15 8.13 0.82
CA ALA A 278 8.58 8.06 0.58
C ALA A 278 9.22 9.46 0.56
N ARG A 279 8.52 10.45 0.00
CA ARG A 279 8.97 11.85 -0.05
C ARG A 279 8.93 12.52 1.31
N ARG A 280 7.86 12.31 2.09
CA ARG A 280 7.81 12.75 3.50
C ARG A 280 9.00 12.20 4.29
N ASN A 281 9.29 10.91 4.17
CA ASN A 281 10.40 10.28 4.88
C ASN A 281 11.76 10.79 4.40
N LEU A 282 11.92 11.03 3.09
CA LEU A 282 13.09 11.69 2.52
C LEU A 282 13.28 13.09 3.12
N GLY A 283 12.22 13.91 3.12
CA GLY A 283 12.23 15.25 3.69
C GLY A 283 12.67 15.25 5.15
N MET A 284 12.10 14.36 5.97
CA MET A 284 12.47 14.22 7.37
C MET A 284 13.96 13.84 7.53
N ALA A 285 14.44 12.84 6.78
CA ALA A 285 15.83 12.40 6.87
C ALA A 285 16.82 13.50 6.41
N LEU A 286 16.46 14.26 5.39
CA LEU A 286 17.25 15.41 4.92
C LEU A 286 17.30 16.53 5.95
N LEU A 287 16.17 16.86 6.60
CA LEU A 287 16.11 17.85 7.67
C LEU A 287 16.99 17.45 8.87
N VAL A 288 16.92 16.18 9.29
CA VAL A 288 17.80 15.65 10.35
C VAL A 288 19.27 15.70 9.95
N ALA A 289 19.58 15.46 8.67
CA ALA A 289 20.94 15.58 8.13
C ALA A 289 21.40 17.03 7.88
N GLY A 290 20.58 18.04 8.22
CA GLY A 290 20.89 19.45 8.02
C GLY A 290 20.83 19.94 6.56
N ARG A 291 20.25 19.13 5.66
CA ARG A 291 20.04 19.49 4.23
C ARG A 291 18.70 20.19 4.08
N PHE A 292 18.59 21.37 4.68
CA PHE A 292 17.29 22.02 4.89
C PHE A 292 16.54 22.40 3.62
N GLU A 293 17.22 22.93 2.60
CA GLU A 293 16.54 23.39 1.38
C GLU A 293 15.77 22.27 0.68
N GLU A 294 16.42 21.13 0.45
CA GLU A 294 15.78 19.92 -0.11
C GLU A 294 14.80 19.31 0.89
N GLY A 295 15.18 19.27 2.17
CA GLY A 295 14.39 18.66 3.23
C GLY A 295 13.01 19.29 3.39
N TRP A 296 12.93 20.62 3.41
CA TRP A 296 11.65 21.33 3.49
C TRP A 296 10.76 21.07 2.28
N ARG A 297 11.32 21.11 1.06
CA ARG A 297 10.59 20.84 -0.18
C ARG A 297 10.00 19.43 -0.21
N GLU A 298 10.78 18.42 0.15
CA GLU A 298 10.30 17.03 0.19
C GLU A 298 9.32 16.80 1.35
N TYR A 299 9.49 17.48 2.49
CA TYR A 299 8.59 17.37 3.63
C TYR A 299 7.19 17.97 3.38
N GLU A 300 7.01 18.85 2.40
CA GLU A 300 5.69 19.33 1.97
C GLU A 300 4.76 18.22 1.46
N TRP A 301 5.32 17.09 1.01
CA TRP A 301 4.53 15.94 0.57
C TRP A 301 3.76 15.26 1.71
N ARG A 302 4.07 15.55 2.98
CA ARG A 302 3.27 15.09 4.13
C ARG A 302 1.80 15.49 4.05
N LEU A 303 1.50 16.62 3.39
CA LEU A 303 0.14 17.12 3.21
C LEU A 303 -0.67 16.31 2.19
N ARG A 304 -0.02 15.37 1.48
CA ARG A 304 -0.63 14.46 0.51
C ARG A 304 -0.69 13.01 1.02
N CYS A 305 -0.13 12.72 2.20
CA CYS A 305 -0.23 11.40 2.82
C CYS A 305 -1.67 11.11 3.26
N LYS A 306 -2.01 9.83 3.45
CA LYS A 306 -3.36 9.42 3.89
C LYS A 306 -3.70 9.95 5.30
N ASP A 307 -2.69 10.04 6.15
CA ASP A 307 -2.72 10.63 7.49
C ASP A 307 -2.43 12.13 7.46
N ALA A 308 -2.67 12.80 6.32
CA ALA A 308 -2.52 14.24 6.22
C ALA A 308 -3.35 14.94 7.31
N PRO A 309 -2.83 16.05 7.85
CA PRO A 309 -3.50 16.80 8.90
C PRO A 309 -4.88 17.27 8.46
N THR A 310 -5.85 17.26 9.39
CA THR A 310 -7.26 17.62 9.13
C THR A 310 -7.43 18.97 8.42
N HIS A 311 -6.52 19.91 8.67
CA HIS A 311 -6.56 21.27 8.15
C HIS A 311 -5.69 21.49 6.91
N ALA A 312 -5.20 20.42 6.27
CA ALA A 312 -4.45 20.51 5.01
C ALA A 312 -5.32 21.09 3.86
N ALA A 313 -6.65 20.96 3.94
CA ALA A 313 -7.61 21.37 2.91
C ALA A 313 -8.48 22.58 3.33
N MET A 314 -7.88 23.67 3.77
CA MET A 314 -8.61 24.92 4.03
C MET A 314 -9.16 25.54 2.73
N PRO A 315 -10.26 26.31 2.79
CA PRO A 315 -10.97 26.80 1.60
C PRO A 315 -10.32 28.03 0.93
N LYS A 316 -9.30 28.64 1.55
CA LYS A 316 -8.58 29.81 1.01
C LYS A 316 -7.21 29.38 0.50
N PRO A 317 -6.56 30.16 -0.39
CA PRO A 317 -5.24 29.80 -0.90
C PRO A 317 -4.16 29.73 0.19
N ARG A 318 -3.18 28.86 -0.03
CA ARG A 318 -1.97 28.79 0.80
C ARG A 318 -1.08 30.00 0.53
N TRP A 319 -0.55 30.58 1.60
CA TRP A 319 0.49 31.61 1.50
C TRP A 319 1.81 30.99 1.02
N ALA A 320 2.47 31.64 0.06
CA ALA A 320 3.71 31.14 -0.55
C ALA A 320 4.95 31.98 -0.18
N GLY A 321 4.81 32.90 0.79
CA GLY A 321 5.90 33.75 1.26
C GLY A 321 5.94 35.15 0.65
N GLU A 322 5.00 35.47 -0.23
CA GLU A 322 4.87 36.80 -0.81
C GLU A 322 4.50 37.85 0.25
N PRO A 323 4.74 39.16 0.02
CA PRO A 323 4.31 40.23 0.94
C PRO A 323 2.82 40.13 1.30
N LEU A 324 2.47 40.36 2.56
CA LEU A 324 1.10 40.20 3.03
C LEU A 324 0.29 41.49 2.97
N ASP A 325 0.91 42.68 3.00
CA ASP A 325 0.27 43.99 2.78
C ASP A 325 -1.03 44.20 3.58
N GLY A 326 -1.04 43.75 4.84
CA GLY A 326 -2.19 43.86 5.74
C GLY A 326 -3.21 42.72 5.63
N ARG A 327 -3.01 41.75 4.74
CA ARG A 327 -3.87 40.55 4.63
C ARG A 327 -3.85 39.72 5.91
N ARG A 328 -5.01 39.14 6.23
CA ARG A 328 -5.17 38.21 7.35
C ARG A 328 -4.70 36.83 6.95
N ILE A 329 -3.81 36.26 7.75
CA ILE A 329 -3.27 34.91 7.54
C ILE A 329 -3.60 34.02 8.72
N LEU A 330 -4.21 32.85 8.45
CA LEU A 330 -4.39 31.79 9.42
C LEU A 330 -3.14 30.90 9.45
N LEU A 331 -2.35 30.99 10.52
CA LEU A 331 -1.34 29.99 10.84
C LEU A 331 -1.96 28.95 11.75
N HIS A 332 -1.97 27.69 11.33
CA HIS A 332 -2.66 26.63 12.06
C HIS A 332 -1.76 25.46 12.43
N GLY A 333 -1.99 24.94 13.63
CA GLY A 333 -1.32 23.78 14.17
C GLY A 333 -1.66 22.52 13.38
N GLU A 334 -0.64 21.68 13.20
CA GLU A 334 -0.71 20.49 12.37
C GLU A 334 -0.65 19.20 13.19
N GLN A 335 0.27 19.16 14.15
CA GLN A 335 0.63 17.98 14.93
C GLN A 335 0.48 18.25 16.44
N GLY A 336 1.49 17.91 17.25
CA GLY A 336 1.44 18.03 18.70
C GLY A 336 1.72 19.45 19.21
N LEU A 337 1.62 19.60 20.53
CA LEU A 337 1.94 20.85 21.22
C LEU A 337 3.42 21.28 21.02
N GLY A 338 4.31 20.30 20.89
CA GLY A 338 5.75 20.54 20.68
C GLY A 338 6.04 21.27 19.37
N ASP A 339 5.42 20.84 18.27
CA ASP A 339 5.61 21.48 16.97
C ASP A 339 5.04 22.90 16.97
N ALA A 340 3.89 23.12 17.61
CA ALA A 340 3.34 24.46 17.77
C ALA A 340 4.30 25.40 18.53
N LEU A 341 4.91 24.93 19.62
CA LEU A 341 5.91 25.70 20.39
C LEU A 341 7.21 25.91 19.60
N GLN A 342 7.60 24.94 18.78
CA GLN A 342 8.78 25.05 17.94
C GLN A 342 8.58 26.07 16.82
N PHE A 343 7.44 26.03 16.12
CA PHE A 343 7.21 26.85 14.92
C PHE A 343 6.54 28.20 15.22
N CYS A 344 6.06 28.46 16.44
CA CYS A 344 5.52 29.78 16.76
C CYS A 344 6.58 30.91 16.70
N ARG A 345 7.87 30.56 16.77
CA ARG A 345 9.00 31.48 16.55
C ARG A 345 8.97 32.22 15.21
N TYR A 346 8.23 31.71 14.23
CA TYR A 346 8.08 32.33 12.91
C TYR A 346 6.96 33.37 12.87
N VAL A 347 6.03 33.39 13.84
CA VAL A 347 4.90 34.34 13.85
C VAL A 347 5.36 35.81 13.75
N PRO A 348 6.39 36.27 14.50
CA PRO A 348 6.87 37.65 14.35
C PRO A 348 7.40 37.95 12.94
N LEU A 349 7.99 36.96 12.27
CA LEU A 349 8.52 37.12 10.92
C LEU A 349 7.40 37.19 9.87
N VAL A 350 6.29 36.50 10.10
CA VAL A 350 5.07 36.62 9.27
C VAL A 350 4.44 38.00 9.46
N ALA A 351 4.33 38.47 10.70
CA ALA A 351 3.84 39.82 11.00
C ALA A 351 4.74 40.90 10.37
N ALA A 352 6.06 40.72 10.39
CA ALA A 352 7.02 41.62 9.76
C ALA A 352 6.87 41.70 8.22
N ARG A 353 6.23 40.72 7.57
CA ARG A 353 5.83 40.79 6.15
C ARG A 353 4.50 41.52 5.92
N GLY A 354 3.96 42.20 6.94
CA GLY A 354 2.67 42.89 6.89
C GLY A 354 1.48 41.97 7.18
N GLY A 355 1.72 40.78 7.74
CA GLY A 355 0.67 39.81 8.03
C GLY A 355 -0.13 40.14 9.29
N ARG A 356 -1.45 40.09 9.18
CA ARG A 356 -2.39 40.10 10.31
C ARG A 356 -2.63 38.66 10.78
N VAL A 357 -1.84 38.18 11.75
CA VAL A 357 -1.78 36.74 12.05
C VAL A 357 -2.91 36.28 12.98
N ILE A 358 -3.72 35.36 12.48
CA ILE A 358 -4.64 34.54 13.28
C ILE A 358 -3.93 33.23 13.60
N LEU A 359 -3.70 32.95 14.88
CA LEU A 359 -3.00 31.75 15.33
C LEU A 359 -4.00 30.70 15.83
N GLY A 360 -4.19 29.65 15.04
CA GLY A 360 -5.10 28.54 15.30
C GLY A 360 -4.41 27.35 15.97
N LEU A 361 -4.55 27.18 17.28
CA LEU A 361 -3.83 26.15 18.05
C LEU A 361 -4.74 25.48 19.11
N PRO A 362 -4.35 24.30 19.64
CA PRO A 362 -5.07 23.68 20.75
C PRO A 362 -5.18 24.60 21.98
N ALA A 363 -6.32 24.56 22.67
CA ALA A 363 -6.62 25.40 23.84
C ALA A 363 -5.54 25.39 24.95
N PRO A 364 -4.85 24.27 25.25
CA PRO A 364 -3.76 24.28 26.24
C PRO A 364 -2.63 25.27 25.95
N LEU A 365 -2.46 25.71 24.70
CA LEU A 365 -1.42 26.67 24.30
C LEU A 365 -1.87 28.13 24.39
N GLU A 366 -3.16 28.41 24.55
CA GLU A 366 -3.68 29.79 24.52
C GLU A 366 -2.93 30.71 25.48
N ARG A 367 -2.79 30.27 26.74
CA ARG A 367 -2.16 31.04 27.80
C ARG A 367 -0.70 31.35 27.51
N VAL A 368 0.08 30.36 27.07
CA VAL A 368 1.51 30.57 26.77
C VAL A 368 1.72 31.38 25.48
N MET A 369 0.78 31.30 24.54
CA MET A 369 0.82 32.05 23.28
C MET A 369 0.33 33.49 23.41
N ALA A 370 -0.31 33.87 24.51
CA ALA A 370 -0.84 35.22 24.72
C ALA A 370 0.23 36.33 24.62
N GLY A 371 1.48 36.02 24.99
CA GLY A 371 2.61 36.94 24.91
C GLY A 371 3.38 36.90 23.59
N LEU A 372 2.97 36.08 22.61
CA LEU A 372 3.72 35.90 21.37
C LEU A 372 3.58 37.13 20.46
N PRO A 373 4.69 37.83 20.12
CA PRO A 373 4.62 39.01 19.26
C PRO A 373 4.10 38.68 17.86
N GLY A 374 3.26 39.56 17.32
CA GLY A 374 2.73 39.45 15.96
C GLY A 374 1.42 38.67 15.83
N VAL A 375 0.89 38.09 16.92
CA VAL A 375 -0.45 37.49 16.94
C VAL A 375 -1.50 38.60 17.07
N GLU A 376 -2.43 38.68 16.10
CA GLU A 376 -3.61 39.54 16.20
C GLU A 376 -4.73 38.85 16.97
N ARG A 377 -4.93 37.56 16.71
CA ARG A 377 -6.01 36.78 17.31
C ARG A 377 -5.58 35.34 17.51
N PHE A 378 -5.80 34.82 18.72
CA PHE A 378 -5.71 33.40 18.98
C PHE A 378 -7.07 32.73 18.78
N VAL A 379 -7.09 31.52 18.23
CA VAL A 379 -8.30 30.69 18.09
C VAL A 379 -7.98 29.26 18.49
N SER A 380 -8.82 28.70 19.36
CA SER A 380 -8.82 27.26 19.69
C SER A 380 -10.12 26.58 19.29
N GLY A 381 -10.06 25.27 19.09
CA GLY A 381 -11.22 24.47 18.70
C GLY A 381 -11.43 24.49 17.19
N GLN A 382 -12.66 24.76 16.75
CA GLN A 382 -12.96 24.85 15.32
C GLN A 382 -12.30 26.11 14.72
N LEU A 383 -11.39 25.88 13.77
CA LEU A 383 -10.73 26.97 13.07
C LEU A 383 -11.72 27.73 12.18
N PRO A 384 -11.55 29.05 12.02
CA PRO A 384 -12.37 29.82 11.09
C PRO A 384 -12.17 29.30 9.66
N THR A 385 -13.14 29.53 8.78
CA THR A 385 -13.07 29.16 7.35
C THR A 385 -13.17 30.37 6.40
N ASP A 386 -13.56 31.53 6.93
CA ASP A 386 -13.86 32.75 6.18
C ASP A 386 -13.13 34.00 6.69
N ALA A 387 -12.73 34.02 7.96
CA ALA A 387 -12.14 35.18 8.64
C ALA A 387 -10.67 35.50 8.25
N PHE A 388 -10.15 34.92 7.16
CA PHE A 388 -8.78 35.09 6.67
C PHE A 388 -8.71 35.08 5.15
N ASP A 389 -7.64 35.67 4.60
CA ASP A 389 -7.37 35.75 3.17
C ASP A 389 -6.50 34.60 2.69
N LEU A 390 -5.54 34.18 3.53
CA LEU A 390 -4.55 33.14 3.27
C LEU A 390 -4.38 32.22 4.48
N HIS A 391 -3.91 31.00 4.27
CA HIS A 391 -3.53 30.12 5.37
C HIS A 391 -2.18 29.45 5.14
N LEU A 392 -1.57 28.96 6.23
CA LEU A 392 -0.39 28.10 6.16
C LEU A 392 -0.33 27.16 7.37
N PRO A 393 -0.12 25.84 7.17
CA PRO A 393 0.24 24.95 8.26
C PRO A 393 1.59 25.39 8.85
N MET A 394 1.72 25.45 10.17
CA MET A 394 2.91 26.02 10.80
C MET A 394 4.22 25.32 10.41
N LEU A 395 4.19 24.01 10.15
CA LEU A 395 5.38 23.26 9.75
C LEU A 395 5.89 23.62 8.34
N SER A 396 5.05 24.27 7.52
CA SER A 396 5.45 24.81 6.20
C SER A 396 6.18 26.15 6.29
N LEU A 397 6.24 26.78 7.46
CA LEU A 397 7.00 28.04 7.65
C LEU A 397 8.49 27.83 7.40
N GLY A 398 9.02 26.64 7.68
CA GLY A 398 10.42 26.31 7.36
C GLY A 398 10.75 26.48 5.88
N GLU A 399 9.87 25.98 5.02
CA GLU A 399 9.97 26.06 3.55
C GLU A 399 9.82 27.50 3.04
N VAL A 400 8.74 28.17 3.46
CA VAL A 400 8.41 29.55 3.03
C VAL A 400 9.52 30.54 3.38
N PHE A 401 10.18 30.36 4.51
CA PHE A 401 11.30 31.20 4.93
C PHE A 401 12.66 30.72 4.42
N GLY A 402 12.73 29.60 3.70
CA GLY A 402 13.99 29.02 3.22
C GLY A 402 14.94 28.71 4.36
N THR A 403 14.41 28.25 5.49
CA THR A 403 15.15 28.12 6.75
C THR A 403 16.33 27.18 6.61
N GLN A 404 17.51 27.66 6.97
CA GLN A 404 18.78 26.93 7.09
C GLN A 404 19.21 26.89 8.55
N MET A 405 20.25 26.11 8.87
CA MET A 405 20.74 25.97 10.25
C MET A 405 21.03 27.32 10.94
N ASP A 406 21.61 28.26 10.21
CA ASP A 406 22.00 29.59 10.68
C ASP A 406 20.87 30.63 10.62
N THR A 407 19.79 30.35 9.89
CA THR A 407 18.63 31.25 9.75
C THR A 407 17.41 30.80 10.54
N ILE A 408 17.50 29.71 11.32
CA ILE A 408 16.47 29.34 12.30
C ILE A 408 16.20 30.58 13.19
N PRO A 409 14.94 31.01 13.36
CA PRO A 409 14.63 32.12 14.23
C PRO A 409 15.11 31.81 15.66
N HIS A 410 16.18 32.46 16.09
CA HIS A 410 16.92 32.16 17.31
C HIS A 410 16.81 33.27 18.36
N ARG A 411 16.04 34.34 18.09
CA ARG A 411 15.78 35.39 19.07
C ARG A 411 14.93 34.81 20.20
N VAL A 412 15.58 34.52 21.32
CA VAL A 412 14.97 33.99 22.54
C VAL A 412 15.05 35.01 23.69
N PRO A 413 14.08 35.06 24.61
CA PRO A 413 12.83 34.29 24.57
C PRO A 413 11.84 34.87 23.54
N TYR A 414 11.16 34.00 22.79
CA TYR A 414 10.00 34.36 21.97
C TYR A 414 8.67 33.98 22.63
N LEU A 415 8.75 33.25 23.76
CA LEU A 415 7.66 32.96 24.69
C LEU A 415 8.17 33.23 26.10
N SER A 416 7.33 33.81 26.95
CA SER A 416 7.66 34.11 28.34
C SER A 416 6.64 33.44 29.25
N ALA A 417 7.13 32.79 30.30
CA ALA A 417 6.26 32.36 31.39
C ALA A 417 5.80 33.58 32.20
N GLU A 418 4.58 33.52 32.73
CA GLU A 418 4.11 34.54 33.67
C GLU A 418 4.98 34.52 34.93
N PRO A 419 5.56 35.67 35.34
CA PRO A 419 6.52 35.72 36.45
C PRO A 419 5.98 35.10 37.74
N ASP A 420 4.73 35.38 38.10
CA ASP A 420 4.11 34.89 39.34
C ASP A 420 3.94 33.36 39.34
N LEU A 421 3.58 32.78 38.19
CA LEU A 421 3.48 31.34 38.05
C LEU A 421 4.85 30.67 38.06
N ALA A 422 5.84 31.27 37.40
CA ALA A 422 7.21 30.77 37.38
C ALA A 422 7.79 30.74 38.80
N ALA A 423 7.58 31.81 39.58
CA ALA A 423 7.99 31.87 40.98
C ALA A 423 7.31 30.77 41.82
N ARG A 424 5.97 30.66 41.74
CA ARG A 424 5.18 29.67 42.48
C ARG A 424 5.60 28.23 42.16
N TRP A 425 5.82 27.92 40.89
CA TRP A 425 6.29 26.59 40.48
C TRP A 425 7.75 26.35 40.88
N GLY A 426 8.59 27.39 40.85
CA GLY A 426 9.97 27.32 41.35
C GLY A 426 10.03 26.91 42.82
N GLU A 427 9.24 27.54 43.68
CA GLU A 427 9.15 27.19 45.10
C GLU A 427 8.68 25.73 45.30
N ARG A 428 7.63 25.34 44.59
CA ARG A 428 7.07 23.98 44.68
C ARG A 428 8.06 22.90 44.24
N LEU A 429 8.75 23.11 43.12
CA LEU A 429 9.74 22.16 42.60
C LEU A 429 10.97 22.09 43.51
N ALA A 430 11.41 23.22 44.07
CA ALA A 430 12.50 23.25 45.04
C ALA A 430 12.15 22.49 46.33
N GLY A 431 10.88 22.51 46.75
CA GLY A 431 10.39 21.70 47.87
C GLY A 431 10.47 20.20 47.58
N LEU A 432 10.03 19.76 46.39
CA LEU A 432 10.06 18.34 45.99
C LEU A 432 11.48 17.76 45.90
N ALA A 433 12.47 18.57 45.53
CA ALA A 433 13.87 18.15 45.45
C ALA A 433 14.55 17.99 46.83
N ARG A 434 13.91 18.41 47.91
CA ARG A 434 14.43 18.29 49.29
C ARG A 434 13.88 17.08 50.03
N ASP A 435 12.79 16.49 49.53
CA ASP A 435 12.07 15.38 50.16
C ASP A 435 12.35 14.00 49.49
N GLY A 436 13.31 13.93 48.57
CA GLY A 436 13.80 12.69 47.94
C GLY A 436 15.32 12.66 47.94
#